data_AF-A0A957KLH6-F1
#
_entry.id   AF-A0A957KLH6-F1
#
_cell.length_a   1.000
_cell.length_b   1.000
_cell.length_c   1.000
_cell.angle_alpha   90.00
_cell.angle_beta   90.00
_cell.angle_gamma   90.00
#
_symmetry.space_group_name_H-M   'P 1'
#
loop_
_entity.id
_entity.type
_entity.pdbx_description
1 polymer ?
#
loop_
_entity_poly.entity_id
_entity_poly.type
_entity_poly.pdbx_seq_one_letter_code
_entity_poly.pdbx_strand_id
1 'polypeptide(L)' 'MAHIRLRKFNTKDAYPEQSLDNDLSMAVIAGNRIFLRGQTAMDLDGNIVGIGDAAAQAENAMRCAQILLEEAGSKLAHI' A
#
# COMPACT_ATOMS: atom_id res chain seq x y z
N MET A 1 10.29 -8.59 -18.88
CA MET A 1 9.34 -7.86 -18.02
C MET A 1 10.15 -6.87 -17.18
N ALA A 2 9.93 -5.55 -17.30
CA ALA A 2 10.78 -4.57 -16.60
C ALA A 2 10.54 -4.48 -15.09
N HIS A 3 9.29 -4.70 -14.64
CA HIS A 3 8.88 -4.72 -13.24
C HIS A 3 7.52 -5.43 -13.10
N ILE A 4 7.14 -5.82 -11.88
CA ILE A 4 5.84 -6.40 -11.54
C ILE A 4 5.10 -5.41 -10.62
N ARG A 5 3.82 -5.16 -10.88
CA ARG A 5 2.96 -4.28 -10.07
C ARG A 5 1.88 -5.11 -9.39
N LEU A 6 1.79 -5.03 -8.07
CA LEU A 6 0.78 -5.72 -7.25
C LEU A 6 -0.29 -4.74 -6.76
N ARG A 7 -1.50 -5.25 -6.51
CA ARG A 7 -2.67 -4.47 -6.06
C ARG A 7 -2.83 -3.16 -6.85
N LYS A 8 -3.04 -3.31 -8.15
CA LYS A 8 -3.26 -2.18 -9.07
C LYS A 8 -4.62 -1.56 -8.79
N PHE A 9 -4.72 -0.25 -8.90
CA PHE A 9 -5.97 0.51 -8.81
C PHE A 9 -5.85 1.78 -9.64
N ASN A 10 -6.97 2.42 -9.95
CA ASN A 10 -7.00 3.71 -10.62
C ASN A 10 -7.54 4.79 -9.67
N THR A 11 -6.99 6.00 -9.75
CA THR A 11 -7.40 7.11 -8.87
C THR A 11 -8.84 7.54 -9.07
N LYS A 12 -9.42 7.37 -10.26
CA LYS A 12 -10.83 7.74 -10.51
C LYS A 12 -11.82 6.90 -9.70
N ASP A 13 -11.46 5.64 -9.42
CA ASP A 13 -12.30 4.69 -8.71
C ASP A 13 -12.06 4.79 -7.19
N ALA A 14 -10.81 5.01 -6.78
CA ALA A 14 -10.42 5.09 -5.37
C ALA A 14 -10.66 6.47 -4.73
N TYR A 15 -10.59 7.54 -5.53
CA TYR A 15 -10.72 8.94 -5.09
C TYR A 15 -11.61 9.71 -6.07
N PRO A 16 -12.90 9.35 -6.20
CA PRO A 16 -13.81 9.93 -7.21
C PRO A 16 -14.05 11.44 -7.01
N GLU A 17 -13.77 11.97 -5.82
CA GLU A 17 -13.81 13.40 -5.53
C GLU A 17 -12.71 14.20 -6.22
N GLN A 18 -11.68 13.53 -6.73
CA GLN A 18 -10.56 14.12 -7.45
C GLN A 18 -10.77 13.96 -8.96
N SER A 19 -10.32 14.95 -9.76
CA SER A 19 -10.33 14.85 -11.23
C SER A 19 -9.03 14.21 -11.76
N LEU A 20 -8.65 13.06 -11.19
CA LEU A 20 -7.43 12.32 -11.54
C LEU A 20 -7.77 10.94 -12.11
N ASP A 21 -7.17 10.59 -13.25
CA ASP A 21 -7.28 9.27 -13.88
C ASP A 21 -5.87 8.71 -14.15
N ASN A 22 -5.26 8.13 -13.11
CA ASN A 22 -3.94 7.53 -13.18
C ASN A 22 -3.94 6.12 -12.60
N ASP A 23 -3.25 5.21 -13.29
CA ASP A 23 -3.06 3.84 -12.82
C ASP A 23 -1.93 3.76 -11.79
N LEU A 24 -2.27 3.41 -10.56
CA LEU A 24 -1.35 3.23 -9.44
C LEU A 24 -1.26 1.76 -9.01
N SER A 25 -0.33 1.46 -8.10
CA SER A 25 -0.16 0.12 -7.50
C SER A 25 0.40 0.26 -6.10
N MET A 26 0.06 -0.68 -5.22
CA MET A 26 0.50 -0.61 -3.83
C MET A 26 1.94 -1.11 -3.61
N ALA A 27 2.41 -2.01 -4.47
CA ALA A 27 3.79 -2.47 -4.49
C ALA A 27 4.32 -2.64 -5.92
N VAL A 28 5.60 -2.34 -6.12
CA VAL A 28 6.33 -2.58 -7.37
C VAL A 28 7.59 -3.38 -7.10
N ILE A 29 7.74 -4.52 -7.77
CA ILE A 29 8.96 -5.34 -7.74
C ILE A 29 9.78 -5.00 -8.98
N ALA A 30 10.99 -4.48 -8.80
CA ALA A 30 11.92 -4.17 -9.88
C ALA A 30 13.31 -4.74 -9.56
N GLY A 31 13.66 -5.84 -10.23
CA GLY A 31 14.85 -6.62 -9.87
C GLY A 31 14.72 -7.19 -8.46
N ASN A 32 15.69 -6.90 -7.59
CA ASN A 32 15.72 -7.32 -6.19
C ASN A 32 15.20 -6.25 -5.21
N ARG A 33 14.53 -5.21 -5.70
CA ARG A 33 13.98 -4.12 -4.87
C ARG A 33 12.45 -4.11 -4.94
N ILE A 34 11.84 -3.79 -3.80
CA ILE A 34 10.41 -3.60 -3.66
C ILE A 34 10.18 -2.13 -3.29
N PHE A 35 9.30 -1.47 -4.03
CA PHE A 35 8.85 -0.11 -3.77
C PHE A 35 7.40 -0.16 -3.30
N LEU A 36 7.16 0.23 -2.04
CA LEU A 36 5.83 0.27 -1.46
C LEU A 36 5.24 1.68 -1.56
N ARG A 37 3.92 1.77 -1.73
CA ARG A 37 3.20 3.02 -1.40
C ARG A 37 3.36 3.32 0.10
N GLY A 38 3.24 4.60 0.47
CA GLY A 38 3.18 4.98 1.88
C GLY A 38 1.99 4.32 2.59
N GLN A 39 2.23 3.83 3.81
CA GLN A 39 1.18 3.28 4.67
C GLN A 39 0.73 4.33 5.69
N THR A 40 -0.55 4.31 6.04
CA THR A 40 -1.18 5.29 6.93
C THR A 40 -2.21 4.59 7.83
N ALA A 41 -3.10 5.36 8.47
CA ALA A 41 -4.28 4.84 9.16
C ALA A 41 -5.27 4.09 8.24
N MET A 42 -5.19 4.29 6.92
CA MET A 42 -6.04 3.61 5.96
C MET A 42 -5.59 2.16 5.74
N ASP A 43 -6.51 1.21 5.83
CA ASP A 43 -6.26 -0.18 5.46
C ASP A 43 -6.16 -0.37 3.92
N LEU A 44 -5.90 -1.61 3.48
CA LEU A 44 -5.74 -1.91 2.05
C LEU A 44 -7.06 -1.90 1.26
N ASP A 45 -8.20 -1.80 1.94
CA ASP A 45 -9.55 -1.74 1.36
C ASP A 45 -10.12 -0.30 1.36
N GLY A 46 -9.40 0.66 1.96
CA GLY A 46 -9.73 2.08 1.95
C GLY A 46 -10.39 2.60 3.23
N ASN A 47 -10.51 1.78 4.29
CA ASN A 47 -11.14 2.20 5.55
C ASN A 47 -10.12 2.82 6.50
N ILE A 48 -10.53 3.84 7.27
CA ILE A 48 -9.69 4.43 8.32
C ILE A 48 -9.79 3.58 9.59
N VAL A 49 -8.65 3.07 10.04
CA VAL A 49 -8.51 2.29 11.29
C VAL A 49 -8.02 3.19 12.42
N GLY A 50 -8.55 3.04 13.64
CA GLY A 50 -8.04 3.71 14.84
C GLY A 50 -8.34 5.22 14.89
N ILE A 51 -9.56 5.66 14.54
CA ILE A 51 -9.94 7.07 14.64
C ILE A 51 -9.76 7.56 16.08
N GLY A 52 -8.93 8.60 16.27
CA GLY A 52 -8.59 9.14 17.59
C GLY A 52 -7.51 8.38 18.35
N ASP A 53 -6.96 7.30 17.79
CA ASP A 53 -5.91 6.46 18.40
C ASP A 53 -4.69 6.35 17.48
N ALA A 54 -3.67 7.17 17.76
CA ALA A 54 -2.44 7.18 16.98
C ALA A 54 -1.65 5.85 17.06
N ALA A 55 -1.74 5.12 18.17
CA ALA A 55 -1.05 3.85 18.32
C ALA A 55 -1.70 2.78 17.43
N ALA A 56 -3.04 2.71 17.43
CA ALA A 56 -3.77 1.81 16.54
C ALA A 56 -3.53 2.13 15.05
N GLN A 57 -3.41 3.41 14.69
CA GLN A 57 -3.07 3.84 13.32
C GLN A 57 -1.67 3.41 12.90
N ALA A 58 -0.68 3.55 13.79
CA ALA A 58 0.69 3.12 13.52
C ALA A 58 0.77 1.60 13.38
N GLU A 59 0.08 0.84 14.23
CA GLU A 59 -0.02 -0.61 14.14
C GLU A 59 -0.64 -1.05 12.81
N ASN A 60 -1.74 -0.41 12.39
CA ASN A 60 -2.34 -0.66 11.09
C ASN A 60 -1.38 -0.39 9.92
N ALA A 61 -0.65 0.73 9.96
CA ALA A 61 0.31 1.06 8.92
C ALA A 61 1.41 -0.02 8.80
N MET A 62 1.93 -0.51 9.92
CA MET A 62 2.91 -1.59 9.95
C MET A 62 2.34 -2.92 9.45
N ARG A 63 1.09 -3.25 9.84
CA ARG A 63 0.38 -4.43 9.33
C ARG A 63 0.21 -4.39 7.82
N CYS A 64 -0.19 -3.23 7.26
CA CYS A 64 -0.34 -3.07 5.82
C CYS A 64 1.01 -3.20 5.09
N ALA A 65 2.08 -2.62 5.65
CA ALA A 65 3.44 -2.79 5.11
C ALA A 65 3.86 -4.27 5.08
N GLN A 66 3.59 -5.01 6.17
CA GLN A 66 3.88 -6.44 6.25
C GLN A 66 3.16 -7.23 5.14
N ILE A 67 1.84 -7.04 5.00
CA ILE A 67 1.05 -7.74 3.98
C ILE A 67 1.60 -7.48 2.58
N LEU A 68 1.90 -6.21 2.25
CA LEU A 68 2.42 -5.86 0.93
C LEU A 68 3.82 -6.43 0.66
N LEU A 69 4.68 -6.49 1.68
CA LEU A 69 6.00 -7.14 1.57
C LEU A 69 5.86 -8.64 1.34
N GLU A 70 4.98 -9.31 2.10
CA GLU A 70 4.75 -10.76 1.98
C GLU A 70 4.17 -11.13 0.60
N GLU A 71 3.21 -10.36 0.09
CA GLU A 71 2.68 -10.53 -1.27
C GLU A 71 3.74 -10.32 -2.35
N ALA A 72 4.73 -9.47 -2.08
CA ALA A 72 5.89 -9.24 -2.96
C ALA A 72 7.02 -10.26 -2.77
N GLY A 73 6.84 -11.28 -1.92
CA GLY A 73 7.84 -12.32 -1.65
C GLY A 73 8.96 -11.90 -0.69
N SER A 74 8.70 -10.90 0.16
CA SER A 74 9.64 -10.37 1.16
C SER A 74 9.06 -10.43 2.57
N LYS A 75 9.71 -9.79 3.54
CA LYS A 75 9.30 -9.71 4.95
C LYS A 75 9.87 -8.45 5.59
N LEU A 76 9.30 -8.04 6.74
CA LEU A 76 9.78 -6.90 7.52
C LEU A 76 11.26 -7.00 7.92
N ALA A 77 11.84 -8.20 8.00
CA ALA A 77 13.27 -8.34 8.33
C ALA A 77 14.23 -7.95 7.17
N HIS A 78 13.72 -7.54 6.00
CA HIS A 78 14.53 -7.13 4.85
C HIS A 78 14.61 -5.62 4.64
N ILE A 79 13.93 -4.83 5.47
CA ILE A 79 13.93 -3.35 5.43
C ILE A 79 14.90 -2.76 6.44
#